data_AF-A0A1G3A328-F1
#
_entry.id   AF-A0A1G3A328-F1
#
_cell.length_a   1.000
_cell.length_b   1.000
_cell.length_c   1.000
_cell.angle_alpha   90.00
_cell.angle_beta   90.00
_cell.angle_gamma   90.00
#
_symmetry.space_group_name_H-M   'P 1'
#
loop_
_entity.id
_entity.type
_entity.pdbx_description
1 polymer ?
#
loop_
_entity_poly.entity_id
_entity_poly.type
_entity_poly.pdbx_seq_one_letter_code
_entity_poly.pdbx_strand_id
1 'polypeptide(L)'
;MGQGPVNYNQETIDPTNPNGPRIEAIIPYYIYSRAYKYDSVKYENLRAVKEVLENPKRIFWGIRAYSEGGWCYVGKPTELYIKENEKTDFPPNMVFAVYLTEKYEVFDWISEYMDEEDNLSPKNWRERYRSLVWLSTS
;
A
#
# COMPACT_ATOMS: atom_id res chain seq x y z
N MET A 1 -5.78 -9.22 31.80
CA MET A 1 -4.78 -8.29 31.23
C MET A 1 -5.08 -8.19 29.75
N GLY A 2 -5.60 -7.06 29.28
CA GLY A 2 -5.78 -6.87 27.83
C GLY A 2 -4.39 -6.82 27.19
N GLN A 3 -4.17 -7.53 26.09
CA GLN A 3 -2.96 -7.33 25.30
C GLN A 3 -2.88 -5.85 24.92
N GLY A 4 -1.70 -5.26 25.10
CA GLY A 4 -1.45 -3.87 24.72
C GLY A 4 -1.65 -3.65 23.22
N PRO A 5 -1.46 -2.42 22.72
CA PRO A 5 -1.52 -2.14 21.30
C PRO A 5 -0.57 -3.08 20.53
N VAL A 6 -1.11 -3.81 19.55
CA VAL A 6 -0.39 -4.81 18.76
C VAL A 6 -0.20 -4.27 17.35
N ASN A 7 1.01 -4.32 16.79
CA ASN A 7 1.21 -4.04 15.37
C ASN A 7 0.78 -5.27 14.55
N TYR A 8 0.26 -5.06 13.35
CA TYR A 8 0.10 -6.16 12.40
C TYR A 8 1.34 -6.27 11.53
N ASN A 9 1.80 -7.50 11.31
CA ASN A 9 2.84 -7.80 10.33
C ASN A 9 2.19 -8.40 9.09
N GLN A 10 2.73 -8.06 7.92
CA GLN A 10 2.32 -8.60 6.64
C GLN A 10 3.56 -8.87 5.79
N GLU A 11 3.70 -10.09 5.28
CA GLU A 11 4.82 -10.41 4.40
C GLU A 11 4.67 -9.72 3.04
N THR A 12 5.76 -9.13 2.55
CA THR A 12 5.83 -8.43 1.27
C THR A 12 7.13 -8.71 0.52
N ILE A 13 7.20 -8.28 -0.74
CA ILE A 13 8.42 -8.35 -1.56
C ILE A 13 9.45 -7.38 -1.01
N ASP A 14 10.69 -7.84 -0.85
CA ASP A 14 11.83 -6.97 -0.55
C ASP A 14 12.19 -6.15 -1.81
N PRO A 15 12.03 -4.83 -1.80
CA PRO A 15 12.32 -4.02 -2.97
C PRO A 15 13.82 -3.95 -3.28
N THR A 16 14.68 -4.27 -2.30
CA THR A 16 16.13 -4.31 -2.47
C THR A 16 16.62 -5.68 -2.96
N ASN A 17 15.82 -6.73 -2.78
CA ASN A 17 16.09 -8.07 -3.28
C ASN A 17 14.79 -8.77 -3.71
N PRO A 18 14.17 -8.39 -4.84
CA PRO A 18 12.81 -8.85 -5.15
C PRO A 18 12.68 -10.33 -5.47
N ASN A 19 13.79 -11.00 -5.80
CA ASN A 19 13.86 -12.44 -6.03
C ASN A 19 14.27 -13.22 -4.77
N GLY A 20 14.53 -12.53 -3.67
CA GLY A 20 14.93 -13.11 -2.40
C GLY A 20 13.74 -13.51 -1.52
N PRO A 21 14.02 -13.85 -0.24
CA PRO A 21 12.98 -14.04 0.75
C PRO A 21 12.10 -12.80 0.89
N ARG A 22 10.83 -13.02 1.21
CA ARG A 22 9.90 -11.96 1.58
C ARG A 22 10.29 -11.34 2.93
N ILE A 23 9.94 -10.08 3.13
CA ILE A 23 10.20 -9.32 4.36
C ILE A 23 8.89 -8.94 5.06
N GLU A 24 8.96 -8.60 6.33
CA GLU A 24 7.79 -8.11 7.08
C GLU A 24 7.60 -6.60 6.88
N ALA A 25 6.44 -6.23 6.35
CA ALA A 25 5.90 -4.88 6.48
C ALA A 25 5.08 -4.76 7.76
N ILE A 26 5.29 -3.68 8.49
CA ILE A 26 4.61 -3.40 9.76
C ILE A 26 3.46 -2.43 9.48
N ILE A 27 2.27 -2.74 9.98
CA ILE A 27 1.13 -1.83 10.05
C ILE A 27 1.00 -1.39 11.51
N PRO A 28 1.49 -0.19 11.87
CA PRO A 28 1.54 0.25 13.26
C PRO A 28 0.16 0.38 13.91
N TYR A 29 0.06 0.04 15.20
CA TYR A 29 -1.18 0.21 15.97
C TYR A 29 -1.79 1.60 15.84
N TYR A 30 -0.95 2.64 15.94
CA TYR A 30 -1.41 4.01 15.96
C TYR A 30 -2.07 4.44 14.64
N ILE A 31 -1.70 3.84 13.51
CA ILE A 31 -2.25 4.25 12.21
C ILE A 31 -3.65 3.69 12.01
N TYR A 32 -3.86 2.41 12.29
CA TYR A 32 -5.17 1.81 12.10
C TYR A 32 -6.15 2.18 13.20
N SER A 33 -5.69 2.41 14.44
CA SER A 33 -6.56 2.91 15.52
C SER A 33 -7.06 4.33 15.23
N ARG A 34 -6.21 5.17 14.62
CA ARG A 34 -6.63 6.50 14.14
C ARG A 34 -7.63 6.39 12.99
N ALA A 35 -7.39 5.52 12.01
CA ALA A 35 -8.34 5.27 10.93
C ALA A 35 -9.69 4.80 11.50
N TYR A 36 -9.69 3.80 12.40
CA TYR A 36 -10.90 3.31 13.04
C TYR A 36 -11.72 4.42 13.71
N LYS A 37 -11.03 5.36 14.38
CA LYS A 37 -11.69 6.45 15.12
C LYS A 37 -12.24 7.57 14.24
N TYR A 38 -11.58 7.88 13.12
CA TYR A 38 -11.86 9.12 12.36
C TYR A 38 -12.20 8.90 10.88
N ASP A 39 -11.94 7.72 10.33
CA ASP A 39 -12.12 7.41 8.91
C ASP A 39 -12.42 5.91 8.73
N SER A 40 -13.70 5.56 8.88
CA SER A 40 -14.15 4.17 8.81
C SER A 40 -13.83 3.52 7.47
N VAL A 41 -13.98 4.23 6.36
CA VAL A 41 -13.66 3.70 5.02
C VAL A 41 -12.17 3.38 4.92
N LYS A 42 -11.30 4.30 5.36
CA LYS A 42 -9.86 4.06 5.37
C LYS A 42 -9.47 2.89 6.27
N TYR A 43 -10.14 2.72 7.40
CA TYR A 43 -9.96 1.56 8.27
C TYR A 43 -10.36 0.25 7.57
N GLU A 44 -11.54 0.20 6.94
CA GLU A 44 -11.97 -1.01 6.24
C GLU A 44 -11.03 -1.38 5.08
N ASN A 45 -10.43 -0.37 4.43
CA ASN A 45 -9.42 -0.52 3.38
C ASN A 45 -8.07 -1.07 3.87
N LEU A 46 -7.88 -1.36 5.17
CA LEU A 46 -6.74 -2.15 5.63
C LEU A 46 -6.71 -3.55 5.01
N ARG A 47 -7.87 -4.10 4.61
CA ARG A 47 -7.91 -5.37 3.86
C ARG A 47 -7.19 -5.23 2.51
N ALA A 48 -7.44 -4.14 1.79
CA ALA A 48 -6.74 -3.82 0.56
C ALA A 48 -5.24 -3.56 0.79
N VAL A 49 -4.86 -2.93 1.91
CA VAL A 49 -3.44 -2.78 2.31
C VAL A 49 -2.77 -4.14 2.40
N LYS A 50 -3.39 -5.12 3.06
CA LYS A 50 -2.83 -6.48 3.19
C LYS A 50 -2.71 -7.17 1.84
N GLU A 51 -3.76 -7.09 1.00
CA GLU A 51 -3.76 -7.67 -0.35
C GLU A 51 -2.65 -7.09 -1.23
N VAL A 52 -2.45 -5.77 -1.22
CA VAL A 52 -1.40 -5.10 -1.99
C VAL A 52 0.00 -5.43 -1.47
N LEU A 53 0.18 -5.53 -0.15
CA LEU A 53 1.46 -5.96 0.42
C LEU A 53 1.77 -7.42 0.11
N GLU A 54 0.76 -8.28 0.10
CA GLU A 54 0.92 -9.69 -0.25
C GLU A 54 1.27 -9.87 -1.73
N ASN A 55 0.59 -9.15 -2.62
CA ASN A 55 0.72 -9.30 -4.06
C ASN A 55 0.86 -7.94 -4.77
N PRO A 56 1.97 -7.21 -4.56
CA PRO A 56 2.15 -5.93 -5.22
C PRO A 56 2.29 -6.14 -6.73
N LYS A 57 1.92 -5.10 -7.49
CA LYS A 57 2.04 -5.03 -8.95
C LYS A 57 3.17 -4.12 -9.39
N ARG A 58 3.43 -3.07 -8.62
CA ARG A 58 4.58 -2.17 -8.78
C ARG A 58 5.12 -1.81 -7.40
N ILE A 59 6.43 -1.60 -7.32
CA ILE A 59 7.07 -1.01 -6.14
C ILE A 59 7.97 0.12 -6.59
N PHE A 60 7.78 1.29 -5.99
CA PHE A 60 8.54 2.50 -6.27
C PHE A 60 9.37 2.92 -5.07
N TRP A 61 10.50 3.59 -5.36
CA TRP A 61 11.33 4.26 -4.37
C TRP A 61 11.12 5.78 -4.41
N GLY A 62 11.08 6.39 -3.22
CA GLY A 62 10.99 7.83 -3.02
C GLY A 62 9.56 8.32 -3.21
N ILE A 63 8.89 8.71 -2.14
CA ILE A 63 7.43 8.80 -2.11
C ILE A 63 6.92 10.20 -2.56
N ARG A 64 7.82 11.19 -2.59
CA ARG A 64 7.64 12.54 -3.18
C ARG A 64 9.00 13.13 -3.56
N ALA A 65 9.01 14.14 -4.43
CA ALA A 65 10.22 14.90 -4.79
C ALA A 65 11.00 15.47 -3.58
N TYR A 66 10.34 15.66 -2.43
CA TYR A 66 10.92 16.27 -1.22
C TYR A 66 10.93 15.36 0.03
N SER A 67 10.50 14.09 -0.05
CA SER A 67 10.69 13.14 1.06
C SER A 67 11.95 12.31 0.81
N GLU A 68 12.77 12.13 1.85
CA GLU A 68 14.13 11.57 1.69
C GLU A 68 14.16 10.07 1.37
N GLY A 69 13.03 9.37 1.44
CA GLY A 69 12.96 7.97 1.02
C GLY A 69 11.61 7.32 1.26
N GLY A 70 11.66 6.01 1.42
CA GLY A 70 10.53 5.10 1.62
C GLY A 70 9.98 4.51 0.33
N TRP A 71 9.04 3.58 0.50
CA TRP A 71 8.53 2.72 -0.55
C TRP A 71 7.06 3.01 -0.84
N CYS A 72 6.67 2.87 -2.10
CA CYS A 72 5.28 2.84 -2.51
C CYS A 72 4.99 1.49 -3.17
N TYR A 73 4.18 0.68 -2.51
CA TYR A 73 3.67 -0.59 -3.02
C TYR A 73 2.32 -0.31 -3.66
N VAL A 74 2.15 -0.74 -4.92
CA VAL A 74 0.93 -0.48 -5.68
C VAL A 74 0.34 -1.79 -6.16
N GLY A 75 -0.97 -1.91 -6.04
CA GLY A 75 -1.72 -3.04 -6.57
C GLY A 75 -3.10 -2.64 -7.05
N LYS A 76 -3.85 -3.64 -7.53
CA LYS A 76 -5.27 -3.53 -7.88
C LYS A 76 -6.00 -4.60 -7.08
N PRO A 77 -6.41 -4.28 -5.83
CA PRO A 77 -7.19 -5.22 -5.05
C PRO A 77 -8.52 -5.48 -5.75
N THR A 78 -9.15 -6.62 -5.48
CA THR A 78 -10.38 -6.98 -6.20
C THR A 78 -11.57 -6.13 -5.74
N GLU A 79 -11.59 -5.76 -4.46
CA GLU A 79 -12.74 -5.13 -3.80
C GLU A 79 -12.29 -3.99 -2.88
N LEU A 80 -13.15 -2.97 -2.72
CA LEU A 80 -13.06 -1.97 -1.65
C LEU A 80 -14.19 -2.17 -0.65
N TYR A 81 -13.87 -1.95 0.61
CA TYR A 81 -14.86 -2.01 1.68
C TYR A 81 -15.30 -0.59 2.03
N ILE A 82 -16.60 -0.32 1.87
CA ILE A 82 -17.20 1.00 2.16
C ILE A 82 -17.60 1.08 3.63
N LYS A 83 -18.01 -0.05 4.20
CA LYS A 83 -18.22 -0.25 5.65
C LYS A 83 -18.09 -1.73 5.99
N GLU A 84 -18.18 -2.06 7.27
CA GLU A 84 -18.20 -3.44 7.73
C GLU A 84 -19.27 -4.26 6.98
N ASN A 85 -18.84 -5.33 6.31
CA ASN A 85 -19.65 -6.23 5.47
C ASN A 85 -20.27 -5.63 4.19
N GLU A 86 -19.93 -4.40 3.81
CA GLU A 86 -20.35 -3.81 2.54
C GLU A 86 -19.14 -3.50 1.66
N LYS A 87 -19.12 -4.12 0.48
CA LYS A 87 -18.02 -4.04 -0.47
C LYS A 87 -18.51 -3.69 -1.87
N THR A 88 -17.61 -3.12 -2.65
CA THR A 88 -17.82 -2.81 -4.05
C THR A 88 -16.59 -3.24 -4.84
N ASP A 89 -16.76 -3.42 -6.15
CA ASP A 89 -15.63 -3.70 -7.04
C ASP A 89 -14.62 -2.56 -6.99
N PHE A 90 -13.33 -2.90 -7.02
CA PHE A 90 -12.31 -1.88 -7.09
C PHE A 90 -12.43 -1.10 -8.41
N PRO A 91 -12.44 0.25 -8.40
CA PRO A 91 -12.67 1.02 -9.62
C PRO A 91 -11.64 0.69 -10.72
N PRO A 92 -12.08 0.41 -11.96
CA PRO A 92 -11.20 -0.14 -13.01
C PRO A 92 -10.11 0.83 -13.47
N ASN A 93 -10.34 2.14 -13.29
CA ASN A 93 -9.42 3.22 -13.66
C ASN A 93 -8.55 3.71 -12.48
N MET A 94 -8.50 2.96 -11.39
CA MET A 94 -7.70 3.30 -10.21
C MET A 94 -6.64 2.23 -9.93
N VAL A 95 -5.70 2.58 -9.06
CA VAL A 95 -4.76 1.69 -8.38
C VAL A 95 -4.79 1.99 -6.88
N PHE A 96 -4.39 1.04 -6.06
CA PHE A 96 -4.28 1.22 -4.62
C PHE A 96 -2.81 1.32 -4.22
N ALA A 97 -2.43 2.46 -3.62
CA ALA A 97 -1.08 2.75 -3.19
C ALA A 97 -0.95 2.60 -1.67
N VAL A 98 0.07 1.87 -1.22
CA VAL A 98 0.45 1.70 0.19
C VAL A 98 1.84 2.28 0.37
N TYR A 99 1.98 3.20 1.32
CA TYR A 99 3.19 3.96 1.56
C TYR A 99 3.89 3.52 2.83
N LEU A 100 5.15 3.13 2.69
CA LEU A 100 5.97 2.56 3.75
C LEU A 100 7.22 3.42 3.97
N THR A 101 7.64 3.55 5.23
CA THR A 101 8.94 4.13 5.56
C THR A 101 10.08 3.23 5.03
N GLU A 102 11.32 3.70 5.08
CA GLU A 102 12.50 2.89 4.74
C GLU A 102 12.64 1.64 5.62
N LYS A 103 12.01 1.66 6.80
CA LYS A 103 11.97 0.55 7.76
C LYS A 103 10.74 -0.35 7.58
N TYR A 104 10.05 -0.23 6.44
CA TYR A 104 8.88 -1.03 6.09
C TYR A 104 7.66 -0.82 7.00
N GLU A 105 7.54 0.35 7.62
CA GLU A 105 6.35 0.72 8.41
C GLU A 105 5.35 1.46 7.54
N VAL A 106 4.12 0.95 7.43
CA VAL A 106 3.01 1.61 6.73
C VAL A 106 2.67 2.92 7.44
N PHE A 107 2.69 4.03 6.70
CA PHE A 107 2.31 5.34 7.22
C PHE A 107 1.15 6.00 6.45
N ASP A 108 0.78 5.50 5.27
CA ASP A 108 -0.41 5.96 4.55
C ASP A 108 -0.87 4.94 3.48
N TRP A 109 -2.12 5.05 3.05
CA TRP A 109 -2.68 4.33 1.90
C TRP A 109 -3.86 5.07 1.29
N ILE A 110 -4.03 4.90 -0.01
CA ILE A 110 -5.05 5.62 -0.79
C ILE A 110 -5.31 4.94 -2.15
N SER A 111 -6.54 5.07 -2.64
CA SER A 111 -6.90 4.77 -4.04
C SER A 111 -6.62 5.98 -4.93
N GLU A 112 -5.90 5.79 -6.02
CA GLU A 112 -5.52 6.87 -6.94
C GLU A 112 -5.86 6.51 -8.38
N TYR A 113 -6.06 7.50 -9.25
CA TYR A 113 -6.20 7.22 -10.68
C TYR A 113 -4.92 6.57 -11.21
N MET A 114 -5.10 5.62 -12.11
CA MET A 114 -3.98 4.98 -12.81
C MET A 114 -3.38 5.91 -13.87
N ASP A 115 -2.13 5.66 -14.21
CA ASP A 115 -1.45 6.30 -15.33
C ASP A 115 -2.00 5.78 -16.67
N GLU A 116 -2.04 6.63 -17.70
CA GLU A 116 -2.57 6.27 -19.01
C GLU A 116 -1.64 5.31 -19.78
N GLU A 117 -0.33 5.41 -19.55
CA GLU A 117 0.67 4.57 -20.21
C GLU A 117 0.97 3.29 -19.42
N ASP A 118 0.81 3.33 -18.10
CA ASP A 118 0.95 2.16 -17.22
C ASP A 118 -0.23 2.07 -16.24
N ASN A 119 -1.23 1.28 -16.62
CA ASN A 119 -2.48 1.13 -15.87
C ASN A 119 -2.32 0.44 -14.49
N LEU A 120 -1.12 0.02 -14.12
CA LEU A 120 -0.76 -0.53 -12.80
C LEU A 120 0.04 0.45 -11.94
N SER A 121 0.29 1.65 -12.46
CA SER A 121 1.02 2.72 -11.78
C SER A 121 0.09 3.90 -11.45
N PRO A 122 0.35 4.65 -10.37
CA PRO A 122 -0.41 5.87 -10.08
C PRO A 122 -0.18 6.92 -11.17
N LYS A 123 -1.19 7.76 -11.43
CA LYS A 123 -1.07 8.85 -12.39
C LYS A 123 0.15 9.73 -12.10
N ASN A 124 0.90 10.05 -13.16
CA ASN A 124 2.13 10.86 -13.14
C ASN A 124 3.24 10.25 -12.25
N TRP A 125 3.29 8.92 -12.11
CA TRP A 125 4.25 8.25 -11.22
C TRP A 125 5.71 8.66 -11.49
N ARG A 126 6.09 8.94 -12.75
CA ARG A 126 7.44 9.35 -13.13
C ARG A 126 7.90 10.67 -12.51
N GLU A 127 6.97 11.56 -12.20
CA GLU A 127 7.25 12.85 -11.54
C GLU A 127 7.19 12.73 -10.01
N ARG A 128 6.45 11.75 -9.52
CA ARG A 128 6.15 11.56 -8.09
C ARG A 128 7.20 10.73 -7.39
N TYR A 129 7.66 9.67 -8.04
CA TYR A 129 8.60 8.71 -7.49
C TYR A 129 9.97 8.84 -8.13
N ARG A 130 11.02 8.55 -7.35
CA ARG A 130 12.41 8.63 -7.85
C ARG A 130 12.69 7.52 -8.85
N SER A 131 12.18 6.31 -8.60
CA SER A 131 12.35 5.18 -9.53
C SER A 131 11.28 4.11 -9.34
N LEU A 132 10.97 3.41 -10.43
CA LEU A 132 10.32 2.11 -10.40
C LEU A 132 11.38 1.06 -10.07
N VAL A 133 11.19 0.34 -8.98
CA VAL A 133 12.17 -0.62 -8.45
C VAL A 133 11.82 -2.05 -8.83
N TRP A 134 10.52 -2.35 -8.85
CA TRP A 134 10.05 -3.68 -9.17
C TRP A 134 8.67 -3.63 -9.84
N LEU A 135 8.43 -4.56 -10.75
CA LEU A 135 7.16 -4.78 -11.42
C LEU A 135 6.85 -6.27 -11.48
N SER A 136 5.58 -6.62 -11.27
CA SER A 136 5.08 -7.98 -11.46
C SER A 136 5.15 -8.36 -12.95
N THR A 137 5.66 -9.55 -13.24
CA THR A 137 5.82 -10.10 -14.60
C THR A 137 4.63 -10.96 -15.05
N SER A 138 3.57 -11.02 -14.24
CA SER A 138 2.38 -11.87 -14.46
C SER A 138 1.09 -11.08 -14.61
#